data_AF-A0A8K0QZB4-F1
#
_entry.id   AF-A0A8K0QZB4-F1
#
_cell.length_a   1.000
_cell.length_b   1.000
_cell.length_c   1.000
_cell.angle_alpha   90.00
_cell.angle_beta   90.00
_cell.angle_gamma   90.00
#
_symmetry.space_group_name_H-M   'P 1'
#
loop_
_entity.id
_entity.type
_entity.pdbx_description
1 polymer ?
#
loop_
_entity_poly.entity_id
_entity_poly.type
_entity_poly.pdbx_seq_one_letter_code
_entity_poly.pdbx_strand_id
1 'polypeptide(L)'
;MWWWCSGSYTSSSDAVELFRYIRALPRLKTLEISMMKRSLDIFDAAFESPDHDVKEFMLPKIEHLVVNSSAAFLASHCPRLKTLVLRDSEDCLLDSYTDVAKRLVPLHPSIASCASEILVHFDATAIWCPEELSRLVRAFPRLQYLRMRTDTYCYRASTPDVIETLSGGLNNLQSLHLVKSGNLNMGYQSVWKRRIPASSDEEYRRALWLENERLRVSVENTVARLAFREIVALNEIWLGEKRVARRMRKDSDDGLKWLWEREREGVDTCGMATGAFLRFKLEKEAVVVTSEVGR
;
A
#
# COMPACT_ATOMS: atom_id res chain seq x y z
N MET A 1 -16.30 11.12 -8.04
CA MET A 1 -17.30 12.16 -7.72
C MET A 1 -16.80 12.84 -6.46
N TRP A 2 -16.49 14.14 -6.50
CA TRP A 2 -15.95 14.86 -5.35
C TRP A 2 -17.13 15.47 -4.60
N TRP A 3 -17.42 14.99 -3.39
CA TRP A 3 -18.52 15.51 -2.58
C TRP A 3 -17.95 16.43 -1.49
N TRP A 4 -18.29 17.70 -1.59
CA TRP A 4 -17.90 18.72 -0.61
C TRP A 4 -19.10 18.95 0.30
N CYS A 5 -19.06 18.43 1.52
CA CYS A 5 -19.99 18.84 2.56
C CYS A 5 -19.57 20.25 3.01
N SER A 6 -20.09 21.29 2.36
CA SER A 6 -20.09 22.65 2.92
C SER A 6 -20.87 22.60 4.22
N GLY A 7 -20.27 23.01 5.33
CA GLY A 7 -20.75 22.79 6.71
C GLY A 7 -22.05 23.50 7.12
N SER A 8 -23.08 23.46 6.29
CA SER A 8 -24.46 23.80 6.61
C SER A 8 -25.23 22.48 6.84
N TYR A 9 -25.50 22.15 8.11
CA TYR A 9 -26.39 21.09 8.59
C TYR A 9 -26.89 20.10 7.52
N THR A 10 -26.08 19.08 7.26
CA THR A 10 -26.39 17.97 6.37
C THR A 10 -27.36 17.01 7.05
N SER A 11 -28.50 16.77 6.42
CA SER A 11 -29.55 15.86 6.90
C SER A 11 -29.13 14.41 6.63
N SER A 12 -29.53 13.46 7.49
CA SER A 12 -29.32 12.01 7.25
C SER A 12 -29.87 11.53 5.90
N SER A 13 -30.84 12.26 5.34
CA SER A 13 -31.36 12.05 3.99
C SER A 13 -30.28 12.09 2.90
N ASP A 14 -29.23 12.88 3.08
CA ASP A 14 -28.15 13.06 2.11
C ASP A 14 -27.36 11.76 1.90
N ALA A 15 -27.06 11.05 2.99
CA ALA A 15 -26.41 9.75 2.93
C ALA A 15 -27.30 8.72 2.21
N VAL A 16 -28.60 8.69 2.54
CA VAL A 16 -29.56 7.77 1.90
C VAL A 16 -29.68 8.04 0.40
N GLU A 17 -29.79 9.32 0.01
CA GLU A 17 -29.83 9.72 -1.39
C GLU A 17 -28.56 9.31 -2.14
N LEU A 18 -27.38 9.47 -1.52
CA LEU A 18 -26.12 9.02 -2.12
C LEU A 18 -26.14 7.52 -2.44
N PHE A 19 -26.53 6.67 -1.48
CA PHE A 19 -26.64 5.23 -1.74
C PHE A 19 -27.67 4.92 -2.82
N ARG A 20 -28.81 5.63 -2.83
CA ARG A 20 -29.84 5.49 -3.87
C ARG A 20 -29.29 5.83 -5.26
N TYR A 21 -28.57 6.95 -5.40
CA TYR A 21 -27.97 7.36 -6.67
C TYR A 21 -26.89 6.37 -7.14
N ILE A 22 -26.01 5.91 -6.24
CA ILE A 22 -24.98 4.93 -6.59
C ILE A 22 -25.63 3.62 -7.08
N ARG A 23 -26.69 3.15 -6.39
CA ARG A 23 -27.41 1.92 -6.76
C ARG A 23 -28.16 2.05 -8.10
N ALA A 24 -28.64 3.25 -8.43
CA ALA A 24 -29.31 3.55 -9.69
C ALA A 24 -28.39 3.47 -10.91
N LEU A 25 -27.06 3.46 -10.73
CA LEU A 25 -26.09 3.35 -11.82
C LEU A 25 -25.81 1.86 -12.13
N PRO A 26 -26.41 1.28 -13.20
CA PRO A 26 -26.45 -0.17 -13.36
C PRO A 26 -25.11 -0.81 -13.71
N ARG A 27 -24.17 -0.02 -14.26
CA ARG A 27 -22.86 -0.46 -14.72
C ARG A 27 -21.71 0.00 -13.81
N LEU A 28 -22.01 0.69 -12.71
CA LEU A 28 -20.98 1.18 -11.80
C LEU A 28 -20.36 0.00 -11.03
N LYS A 29 -19.06 -0.21 -11.23
CA LYS A 29 -18.26 -1.24 -10.55
C LYS A 29 -17.12 -0.70 -9.72
N THR A 30 -16.70 0.53 -10.02
CA THR A 30 -15.59 1.21 -9.36
C THR A 30 -16.12 2.44 -8.66
N LEU A 31 -15.79 2.59 -7.39
CA LEU A 31 -16.20 3.71 -6.57
C LEU A 31 -14.97 4.31 -5.89
N GLU A 32 -14.79 5.62 -6.07
CA GLU A 32 -13.76 6.39 -5.41
C GLU A 32 -14.42 7.48 -4.56
N ILE A 33 -14.19 7.44 -3.25
CA ILE A 33 -14.80 8.33 -2.27
C ILE A 33 -13.69 8.87 -1.36
N SER A 34 -13.55 10.18 -1.32
CA SER A 34 -12.78 10.88 -0.28
C SER A 34 -13.77 11.60 0.61
N MET A 35 -13.67 11.38 1.93
CA MET A 35 -14.61 11.91 2.90
C MET A 35 -13.90 12.54 4.09
N MET A 36 -14.40 13.68 4.57
CA MET A 36 -13.87 14.26 5.81
C MET A 36 -14.42 13.50 7.03
N LYS A 37 -13.62 13.39 8.09
CA LYS A 37 -14.03 12.72 9.34
C LYS A 37 -15.36 13.26 9.90
N ARG A 38 -15.57 14.57 9.85
CA ARG A 38 -16.83 15.23 10.26
C ARG A 38 -18.07 14.81 9.47
N SER A 39 -17.90 14.21 8.29
CA SER A 39 -19.01 13.71 7.49
C SER A 39 -19.51 12.35 7.99
N LEU A 40 -18.78 11.67 8.88
CA LEU A 40 -19.21 10.40 9.49
C LEU A 40 -20.56 10.55 10.21
N ASP A 41 -20.77 11.65 10.93
CA ASP A 41 -21.99 11.93 11.68
C ASP A 41 -23.26 11.83 10.81
N ILE A 42 -23.16 12.17 9.52
CA ILE A 42 -24.27 12.09 8.55
C ILE A 42 -24.64 10.63 8.28
N PHE A 43 -23.62 9.77 8.14
CA PHE A 43 -23.81 8.34 7.91
C PHE A 43 -24.28 7.64 9.17
N ASP A 44 -23.71 7.96 10.33
CA ASP A 44 -24.17 7.43 11.62
C ASP A 44 -25.65 7.76 11.85
N ALA A 45 -26.06 9.01 11.67
CA ALA A 45 -27.46 9.42 11.78
C ALA A 45 -28.38 8.71 10.77
N ALA A 46 -27.89 8.42 9.56
CA ALA A 46 -28.67 7.68 8.56
C ALA A 46 -28.80 6.20 8.89
N PHE A 47 -27.74 5.59 9.44
CA PHE A 47 -27.73 4.18 9.84
C PHE A 47 -28.54 3.91 11.10
N GLU A 48 -28.59 4.85 12.05
CA GLU A 48 -29.40 4.70 13.26
C GLU A 48 -30.89 4.98 13.03
N SER A 49 -31.26 5.55 11.88
CA SER A 49 -32.64 5.87 11.57
C SER A 49 -33.49 4.60 11.40
N PRO A 50 -34.58 4.45 12.17
CA PRO A 50 -35.46 3.27 12.08
C PRO A 50 -36.24 3.21 10.75
N ASP A 51 -36.25 4.31 9.99
CA ASP A 51 -37.00 4.44 8.75
C ASP A 51 -36.30 3.80 7.53
N HIS A 52 -35.03 3.36 7.67
CA HIS A 52 -34.23 2.82 6.58
C HIS A 52 -33.86 1.34 6.80
N ASP A 53 -34.12 0.51 5.78
CA ASP A 53 -33.61 -0.87 5.76
C ASP A 53 -32.09 -0.85 5.48
N VAL A 54 -31.31 -1.64 6.23
CA VAL A 54 -29.87 -1.86 6.02
C VAL A 54 -29.53 -2.18 4.55
N LYS A 55 -30.42 -2.87 3.84
CA LYS A 55 -30.26 -3.17 2.40
C LYS A 55 -30.17 -1.91 1.53
N GLU A 56 -30.70 -0.78 1.99
CA GLU A 56 -30.61 0.49 1.29
C GLU A 56 -29.17 0.97 1.17
N PHE A 57 -28.37 0.65 2.18
CA PHE A 57 -26.96 1.01 2.29
C PHE A 57 -26.02 -0.03 1.68
N MET A 58 -26.53 -1.06 0.98
CA MET A 58 -25.67 -2.04 0.33
C MET A 58 -25.34 -1.66 -1.10
N LEU A 59 -24.08 -1.86 -1.49
CA LEU A 59 -23.51 -1.55 -2.80
C LEU A 59 -23.06 -2.84 -3.53
N PRO A 60 -24.00 -3.74 -3.88
CA PRO A 60 -23.66 -5.10 -4.33
C PRO A 60 -23.00 -5.16 -5.72
N LYS A 61 -22.93 -4.05 -6.47
CA LYS A 61 -22.30 -4.00 -7.80
C LYS A 61 -20.86 -3.53 -7.75
N ILE A 62 -20.42 -2.95 -6.65
CA ILE A 62 -19.08 -2.39 -6.51
C ILE A 62 -18.09 -3.54 -6.29
N GLU A 63 -17.13 -3.64 -7.22
CA GLU A 63 -16.04 -4.61 -7.21
C GLU A 63 -14.71 -3.94 -6.83
N HIS A 64 -14.57 -2.63 -7.05
CA HIS A 64 -13.37 -1.84 -6.76
C HIS A 64 -13.73 -0.61 -5.92
N LEU A 65 -13.13 -0.47 -4.75
CA LEU A 65 -13.33 0.64 -3.83
C LEU A 65 -12.00 1.34 -3.54
N VAL A 66 -11.96 2.65 -3.76
CA VAL A 66 -10.86 3.53 -3.37
C VAL A 66 -11.41 4.53 -2.37
N VAL A 67 -10.89 4.52 -1.16
CA VAL A 67 -11.38 5.36 -0.05
C VAL A 67 -10.24 5.92 0.76
N ASN A 68 -10.45 7.04 1.46
CA ASN A 68 -9.57 7.46 2.54
C ASN A 68 -9.99 6.81 3.87
N SER A 69 -9.25 7.08 4.95
CA SER A 69 -9.51 6.46 6.26
C SER A 69 -10.91 6.70 6.79
N SER A 70 -11.48 7.89 6.57
CA SER A 70 -12.81 8.22 7.06
C SER A 70 -13.91 7.43 6.33
N ALA A 71 -13.72 7.13 5.05
CA ALA A 71 -14.71 6.38 4.24
C ALA A 71 -14.47 4.85 4.24
N ALA A 72 -13.49 4.35 4.99
CA ALA A 72 -13.08 2.94 4.97
C ALA A 72 -14.18 1.96 5.39
N PHE A 73 -15.12 2.38 6.25
CA PHE A 73 -16.26 1.55 6.68
C PHE A 73 -17.12 1.09 5.50
N LEU A 74 -17.16 1.84 4.39
CA LEU A 74 -17.91 1.51 3.18
C LEU A 74 -17.47 0.19 2.54
N ALA A 75 -16.29 -0.33 2.87
CA ALA A 75 -15.85 -1.64 2.44
C ALA A 75 -16.84 -2.74 2.85
N SER A 76 -17.40 -2.66 4.07
CA SER A 76 -18.41 -3.60 4.59
C SER A 76 -19.75 -3.51 3.84
N HIS A 77 -20.02 -2.40 3.16
CA HIS A 77 -21.22 -2.19 2.34
C HIS A 77 -21.10 -2.80 0.94
N CYS A 78 -19.92 -3.31 0.56
CA CYS A 78 -19.62 -3.80 -0.78
C CYS A 78 -19.40 -5.34 -0.76
N PRO A 79 -20.45 -6.17 -0.79
CA PRO A 79 -20.33 -7.62 -0.62
C PRO A 79 -19.63 -8.34 -1.78
N ARG A 80 -19.39 -7.65 -2.91
CA ARG A 80 -18.68 -8.16 -4.09
C ARG A 80 -17.29 -7.54 -4.26
N LEU A 81 -16.75 -6.91 -3.21
CA LEU A 81 -15.50 -6.19 -3.27
C LEU A 81 -14.30 -7.11 -3.52
N LYS A 82 -13.60 -6.88 -4.63
CA LYS A 82 -12.38 -7.58 -5.05
C LYS A 82 -11.12 -6.75 -4.84
N THR A 83 -11.25 -5.43 -4.90
CA THR A 83 -10.14 -4.49 -4.78
C THR A 83 -10.49 -3.40 -3.80
N LEU A 84 -9.64 -3.22 -2.78
CA LEU A 84 -9.76 -2.17 -1.78
C LEU A 84 -8.46 -1.38 -1.70
N VAL A 85 -8.55 -0.07 -1.85
CA VAL A 85 -7.44 0.87 -1.74
C VAL A 85 -7.77 1.91 -0.67
N LEU A 86 -6.96 1.97 0.38
CA LEU A 86 -7.02 2.98 1.45
C LEU A 86 -5.96 4.07 1.21
N ARG A 87 -6.37 5.22 0.69
CA ARG A 87 -5.52 6.37 0.38
C ARG A 87 -5.63 7.43 1.48
N ASP A 88 -4.65 7.44 2.38
CA ASP A 88 -4.60 8.41 3.49
C ASP A 88 -3.75 9.66 3.17
N SER A 89 -3.31 9.83 1.92
CA SER A 89 -2.37 10.90 1.52
C SER A 89 -2.94 12.31 1.61
N GLU A 90 -4.26 12.45 1.73
CA GLU A 90 -4.98 13.73 1.83
C GLU A 90 -5.55 13.98 3.22
N ASP A 91 -5.43 13.03 4.15
CA ASP A 91 -5.94 13.18 5.51
C ASP A 91 -5.04 14.13 6.31
N CYS A 92 -5.65 15.05 7.06
CA CYS A 92 -4.92 16.00 7.89
C CYS A 92 -4.05 15.24 8.91
N LEU A 93 -2.73 15.47 8.88
CA LEU A 93 -1.68 14.84 9.70
C LEU A 93 -1.86 14.97 11.23
N LEU A 94 -2.96 15.54 11.71
CA LEU A 94 -3.25 15.84 13.11
C LEU A 94 -4.05 14.73 13.81
N ASP A 95 -4.68 13.83 13.06
CA ASP A 95 -5.48 12.75 13.66
C ASP A 95 -4.60 11.59 14.14
N SER A 96 -4.97 11.02 15.30
CA SER A 96 -4.33 9.82 15.83
C SER A 96 -4.52 8.63 14.88
N TYR A 97 -3.44 7.87 14.64
CA TYR A 97 -3.49 6.65 13.84
C TYR A 97 -4.59 5.70 14.33
N THR A 98 -5.43 5.24 13.42
CA THR A 98 -6.44 4.21 13.66
C THR A 98 -6.00 2.93 12.94
N ASP A 99 -6.09 1.77 13.59
CA ASP A 99 -5.78 0.48 12.96
C ASP A 99 -6.71 0.23 11.76
N VAL A 100 -6.19 -0.32 10.66
CA VAL A 100 -6.95 -0.68 9.45
C VAL A 100 -8.14 -1.54 9.83
N ALA A 101 -7.94 -2.55 10.69
CA ALA A 101 -9.01 -3.43 11.13
C ALA A 101 -10.18 -2.66 11.78
N LYS A 102 -9.90 -1.58 12.51
CA LYS A 102 -10.92 -0.72 13.13
C LYS A 102 -11.60 0.19 12.09
N ARG A 103 -10.85 0.70 11.12
CA ARG A 103 -11.39 1.55 10.03
C ARG A 103 -12.39 0.81 9.15
N LEU A 104 -12.24 -0.51 9.02
CA LEU A 104 -13.10 -1.36 8.19
C LEU A 104 -14.34 -1.87 8.94
N VAL A 105 -14.46 -1.57 10.24
CA VAL A 105 -15.65 -1.94 11.02
C VAL A 105 -16.86 -1.21 10.42
N PRO A 106 -17.97 -1.92 10.16
CA PRO A 106 -19.19 -1.28 9.68
C PRO A 106 -19.75 -0.36 10.77
N LEU A 107 -20.30 0.78 10.36
CA LEU A 107 -20.97 1.71 11.28
C LEU A 107 -22.31 1.14 11.76
N HIS A 108 -22.97 0.30 10.96
CA HIS A 108 -24.21 -0.37 11.34
C HIS A 108 -23.97 -1.80 11.84
N PRO A 109 -24.41 -2.19 13.06
CA PRO A 109 -24.09 -3.49 13.67
C PRO A 109 -24.66 -4.71 12.91
N SER A 110 -25.77 -4.53 12.18
CA SER A 110 -26.35 -5.60 11.34
C SER A 110 -25.62 -5.84 10.01
N ILE A 111 -24.65 -4.99 9.65
CA ILE A 111 -23.79 -5.24 8.48
C ILE A 111 -22.64 -6.13 8.94
N ALA A 112 -22.41 -7.23 8.23
CA ALA A 112 -21.28 -8.10 8.53
C ALA A 112 -19.96 -7.34 8.32
N SER A 113 -19.00 -7.55 9.23
CA SER A 113 -17.64 -7.04 9.08
C SER A 113 -17.06 -7.45 7.71
N CYS A 114 -16.25 -6.59 7.11
CA CYS A 114 -15.63 -6.74 5.79
C CYS A 114 -14.62 -7.91 5.67
N ALA A 115 -14.81 -9.03 6.38
CA ALA A 115 -14.10 -10.27 6.09
C ALA A 115 -14.56 -10.80 4.72
N SER A 116 -13.91 -10.30 3.67
CA SER A 116 -14.25 -10.62 2.29
C SER A 116 -13.34 -11.73 1.80
N GLU A 117 -13.86 -12.97 1.79
CA GLU A 117 -13.17 -14.13 1.18
C GLU A 117 -12.90 -13.96 -0.32
N ILE A 118 -13.45 -12.92 -0.95
CA ILE A 118 -13.30 -12.65 -2.38
C ILE A 118 -12.36 -11.47 -2.66
N LEU A 119 -11.87 -10.77 -1.63
CA LEU A 119 -10.92 -9.68 -1.81
C LEU A 119 -9.57 -10.26 -2.29
N VAL A 120 -9.13 -9.81 -3.45
CA VAL A 120 -7.88 -10.28 -4.08
C VAL A 120 -6.80 -9.21 -4.13
N HIS A 121 -7.16 -7.93 -4.00
CA HIS A 121 -6.24 -6.81 -4.05
C HIS A 121 -6.46 -5.86 -2.87
N PHE A 122 -5.41 -5.61 -2.11
CA PHE A 122 -5.42 -4.67 -1.00
C PHE A 122 -4.22 -3.72 -1.06
N ASP A 123 -4.48 -2.42 -1.01
CA ASP A 123 -3.47 -1.36 -0.91
C ASP A 123 -3.85 -0.44 0.25
N ALA A 124 -2.98 -0.29 1.25
CA ALA A 124 -3.28 0.55 2.41
C ALA A 124 -2.05 1.17 3.06
N THR A 125 -2.28 2.30 3.73
CA THR A 125 -1.32 2.92 4.63
C THR A 125 -1.57 2.49 6.08
N ALA A 126 -0.55 1.90 6.70
CA ALA A 126 -0.60 1.44 8.08
C ALA A 126 0.78 1.51 8.76
N ILE A 127 0.79 1.36 10.09
CA ILE A 127 2.03 1.23 10.87
C ILE A 127 2.68 -0.15 10.72
N TRP A 128 1.96 -1.13 10.17
CA TRP A 128 2.40 -2.51 9.91
C TRP A 128 3.22 -3.11 11.06
N CYS A 129 2.57 -3.31 12.20
CA CYS A 129 3.09 -4.15 13.28
C CYS A 129 2.61 -5.61 13.10
N PRO A 130 3.20 -6.59 13.81
CA PRO A 130 2.82 -8.01 13.71
C PRO A 130 1.33 -8.25 13.96
N GLU A 131 0.72 -7.52 14.89
CA GLU A 131 -0.71 -7.64 15.21
C GLU A 131 -1.58 -7.18 14.03
N GLU A 132 -1.19 -6.08 13.37
CA GLU A 132 -1.92 -5.52 12.24
C GLU A 132 -1.87 -6.44 11.02
N LEU A 133 -0.70 -7.02 10.76
CA LEU A 133 -0.50 -8.03 9.72
C LEU A 133 -1.33 -9.28 10.00
N SER A 134 -1.31 -9.78 11.24
CA SER A 134 -2.09 -10.96 11.64
C SER A 134 -3.59 -10.75 11.42
N ARG A 135 -4.11 -9.54 11.73
CA ARG A 135 -5.53 -9.20 11.47
C ARG A 135 -5.83 -9.15 9.98
N LEU A 136 -4.96 -8.54 9.18
CA LEU A 136 -5.11 -8.47 7.72
C LEU A 136 -5.21 -9.87 7.11
N VAL A 137 -4.27 -10.75 7.46
CA VAL A 137 -4.20 -12.12 6.94
C VAL A 137 -5.46 -12.92 7.28
N ARG A 138 -6.00 -12.75 8.49
CA ARG A 138 -7.27 -13.38 8.90
C ARG A 138 -8.48 -12.79 8.18
N ALA A 139 -8.50 -11.49 7.94
CA ALA A 139 -9.63 -10.82 7.29
C ALA A 139 -9.70 -11.12 5.78
N PHE A 140 -8.55 -11.27 5.13
CA PHE A 140 -8.44 -11.38 3.68
C PHE A 140 -7.51 -12.54 3.23
N PRO A 141 -7.87 -13.80 3.52
CA PRO A 141 -7.00 -14.95 3.26
C PRO A 141 -6.78 -15.25 1.77
N ARG A 142 -7.58 -14.66 0.87
CA ARG A 142 -7.49 -14.88 -0.59
C ARG A 142 -6.75 -13.78 -1.35
N LEU A 143 -6.03 -12.90 -0.64
CA LEU A 143 -5.24 -11.85 -1.30
C LEU A 143 -4.23 -12.44 -2.27
N GLN A 144 -4.20 -11.86 -3.47
CA GLN A 144 -3.23 -12.13 -4.52
C GLN A 144 -2.27 -10.96 -4.70
N TYR A 145 -2.74 -9.75 -4.39
CA TYR A 145 -1.95 -8.52 -4.43
C TYR A 145 -2.05 -7.80 -3.10
N LEU A 146 -0.91 -7.50 -2.50
CA LEU A 146 -0.82 -6.72 -1.28
C LEU A 146 0.19 -5.57 -1.47
N ARG A 147 -0.27 -4.34 -1.28
CA ARG A 147 0.57 -3.15 -1.22
C ARG A 147 0.53 -2.52 0.16
N MET A 148 1.68 -2.51 0.80
CA MET A 148 1.90 -2.00 2.14
C MET A 148 2.58 -0.63 2.05
N ARG A 149 1.85 0.42 2.45
CA ARG A 149 2.36 1.79 2.56
C ARG A 149 2.51 2.15 4.04
N THR A 150 3.42 3.07 4.34
CA THR A 150 3.56 3.63 5.69
C THR A 150 3.62 5.15 5.62
N ASP A 151 2.92 5.77 6.57
CA ASP A 151 2.89 7.19 6.89
C ASP A 151 4.23 7.65 7.46
N THR A 152 4.69 7.07 8.58
CA THR A 152 5.84 7.55 9.37
C THR A 152 7.22 7.04 8.91
N TYR A 153 7.36 6.76 7.61
CA TYR A 153 8.57 6.18 6.98
C TYR A 153 9.01 4.80 7.50
N CYS A 154 8.44 4.27 8.59
CA CYS A 154 8.90 3.04 9.24
C CYS A 154 7.78 2.01 9.35
N TYR A 155 8.11 0.78 8.97
CA TYR A 155 7.36 -0.40 9.41
C TYR A 155 7.69 -0.69 10.88
N ARG A 156 6.70 -1.17 11.64
CA ARG A 156 6.93 -1.60 13.03
C ARG A 156 7.29 -3.08 13.14
N ALA A 157 6.95 -3.89 12.15
CA ALA A 157 7.43 -5.25 12.00
C ALA A 157 8.75 -5.30 11.20
N SER A 158 9.62 -6.25 11.50
CA SER A 158 10.83 -6.50 10.71
C SER A 158 10.50 -7.19 9.38
N THR A 159 11.39 -7.15 8.36
CA THR A 159 11.13 -7.92 7.13
C THR A 159 10.85 -9.39 7.40
N PRO A 160 11.64 -10.12 8.22
CA PRO A 160 11.34 -11.50 8.55
C PRO A 160 9.93 -11.70 9.11
N ASP A 161 9.51 -10.89 10.10
CA ASP A 161 8.19 -11.02 10.71
C ASP A 161 7.07 -10.74 9.69
N VAL A 162 7.27 -9.76 8.80
CA VAL A 162 6.35 -9.46 7.70
C VAL A 162 6.20 -10.68 6.80
N ILE A 163 7.32 -11.23 6.30
CA ILE A 163 7.29 -12.35 5.37
C ILE A 163 6.70 -13.61 6.02
N GLU A 164 7.09 -13.92 7.26
CA GLU A 164 6.58 -15.07 8.01
C GLU A 164 5.07 -14.95 8.27
N THR A 165 4.59 -13.78 8.68
CA THR A 165 3.15 -13.58 8.93
C THR A 165 2.35 -13.73 7.63
N LEU A 166 2.85 -13.19 6.52
CA LEU A 166 2.17 -13.26 5.23
C LEU A 166 2.21 -14.68 4.64
N SER A 167 3.35 -15.39 4.73
CA SER A 167 3.45 -16.78 4.27
C SER A 167 2.55 -17.72 5.05
N GLY A 168 2.35 -17.46 6.36
CA GLY A 168 1.51 -18.26 7.23
C GLY A 168 0.01 -18.23 6.90
N GLY A 169 -0.49 -17.29 6.10
CA GLY A 169 -1.91 -17.25 5.78
C GLY A 169 -2.36 -16.65 4.45
N LEU A 170 -1.45 -16.13 3.61
CA LEU A 170 -1.77 -15.67 2.25
C LEU A 170 -1.18 -16.60 1.19
N ASN A 171 -1.70 -17.82 1.12
CA ASN A 171 -1.19 -18.87 0.23
C ASN A 171 -1.30 -18.53 -1.27
N ASN A 172 -2.16 -17.57 -1.63
CA ASN A 172 -2.39 -17.14 -3.01
C ASN A 172 -1.66 -15.83 -3.36
N LEU A 173 -0.83 -15.30 -2.46
CA LEU A 173 -0.17 -14.01 -2.69
C LEU A 173 0.82 -14.11 -3.86
N GLN A 174 0.52 -13.42 -4.95
CA GLN A 174 1.31 -13.37 -6.18
C GLN A 174 2.20 -12.14 -6.24
N SER A 175 1.77 -11.03 -5.64
CA SER A 175 2.47 -9.75 -5.65
C SER A 175 2.48 -9.09 -4.28
N LEU A 176 3.68 -8.73 -3.82
CA LEU A 176 3.90 -8.03 -2.56
C LEU A 176 4.63 -6.71 -2.84
N HIS A 177 4.07 -5.57 -2.42
CA HIS A 177 4.69 -4.25 -2.53
C HIS A 177 5.03 -3.68 -1.16
N LEU A 178 6.32 -3.45 -0.90
CA LEU A 178 6.84 -2.83 0.32
C LEU A 178 7.34 -1.42 0.02
N VAL A 179 6.46 -0.40 0.12
CA VAL A 179 6.69 0.93 -0.47
C VAL A 179 7.80 1.76 0.21
N LYS A 180 7.99 1.69 1.53
CA LYS A 180 9.08 2.39 2.23
C LYS A 180 10.03 1.39 2.90
N SER A 181 10.55 0.45 2.13
CA SER A 181 11.36 -0.70 2.61
C SER A 181 12.70 -0.33 3.27
N GLY A 182 13.17 0.93 3.15
CA GLY A 182 14.44 1.39 3.71
C GLY A 182 14.61 1.19 5.23
N ASN A 183 13.50 1.04 5.97
CA ASN A 183 13.49 0.96 7.43
C ASN A 183 13.12 -0.43 7.98
N LEU A 184 13.08 -1.48 7.16
CA LEU A 184 12.66 -2.83 7.60
C LEU A 184 13.74 -3.61 8.41
N ASN A 185 14.62 -2.93 9.16
CA ASN A 185 15.79 -3.52 9.83
C ASN A 185 16.78 -4.25 8.92
N MET A 186 16.60 -4.16 7.60
CA MET A 186 17.49 -4.79 6.62
C MET A 186 18.67 -3.87 6.23
N GLY A 187 18.97 -2.83 7.00
CA GLY A 187 20.20 -2.05 6.84
C GLY A 187 20.21 -1.00 5.73
N TYR A 188 19.09 -0.69 5.05
CA TYR A 188 19.04 0.44 4.10
C TYR A 188 18.65 1.77 4.77
N GLN A 189 19.28 2.08 5.90
CA GLN A 189 19.41 3.44 6.42
C GLN A 189 20.87 3.85 6.34
N SER A 190 21.32 4.24 5.15
CA SER A 190 22.68 4.67 4.99
C SER A 190 22.71 6.21 5.04
N VAL A 191 23.35 6.74 6.08
CA VAL A 191 23.43 8.14 6.60
C VAL A 191 24.06 9.14 5.61
N TRP A 192 24.11 8.81 4.32
CA TRP A 192 25.04 9.42 3.36
C TRP A 192 24.44 10.55 2.52
N LYS A 193 23.13 10.83 2.66
CA LYS A 193 22.50 12.04 2.08
C LYS A 193 23.20 13.34 2.52
N ARG A 194 23.90 13.33 3.66
CA ARG A 194 24.71 14.48 4.13
C ARG A 194 26.19 14.39 3.76
N ARG A 195 26.77 13.18 3.65
CA ARG A 195 28.21 12.98 3.44
C ARG A 195 28.64 13.10 1.97
N ILE A 196 27.82 12.63 1.03
CA ILE A 196 28.14 12.69 -0.40
C ILE A 196 28.14 14.14 -0.92
N PRO A 197 27.14 14.99 -0.61
CA PRO A 197 27.18 16.39 -1.04
C PRO A 197 28.24 17.23 -0.33
N ALA A 198 28.72 16.80 0.85
CA ALA A 198 29.73 17.50 1.63
C ALA A 198 31.18 17.20 1.18
N SER A 199 31.39 16.16 0.36
CA SER A 199 32.71 15.85 -0.19
C SER A 199 32.95 16.59 -1.51
N SER A 200 34.04 17.36 -1.58
CA SER A 200 34.50 17.99 -2.83
C SER A 200 35.17 17.00 -3.79
N ASP A 201 35.68 15.87 -3.28
CA ASP A 201 36.38 14.84 -4.07
C ASP A 201 35.40 13.90 -4.80
N GLU A 202 35.50 13.87 -6.13
CA GLU A 202 34.68 13.05 -7.02
C GLU A 202 35.01 11.57 -6.94
N GLU A 203 36.28 11.19 -6.80
CA GLU A 203 36.67 9.77 -6.71
C GLU A 203 36.13 9.16 -5.43
N TYR A 204 36.25 9.88 -4.32
CA TYR A 204 35.67 9.48 -3.04
C TYR A 204 34.13 9.36 -3.10
N ARG A 205 33.43 10.32 -3.74
CA ARG A 205 31.97 10.22 -3.92
C ARG A 205 31.57 9.00 -4.76
N ARG A 206 32.26 8.74 -5.88
CA ARG A 206 32.00 7.56 -6.73
C ARG A 206 32.24 6.25 -5.97
N ALA A 207 33.30 6.17 -5.17
CA ALA A 207 33.56 5.01 -4.32
C ALA A 207 32.42 4.76 -3.31
N LEU A 208 31.95 5.82 -2.64
CA LEU A 208 30.79 5.74 -1.74
C LEU A 208 29.51 5.32 -2.46
N TRP A 209 29.27 5.81 -3.68
CA TRP A 209 28.12 5.38 -4.49
C TRP A 209 28.17 3.89 -4.83
N LEU A 210 29.33 3.38 -5.24
CA LEU A 210 29.54 1.95 -5.52
C LEU A 210 29.34 1.07 -4.30
N GLU A 211 29.89 1.47 -3.15
CA GLU A 211 29.71 0.74 -1.89
C GLU A 211 28.24 0.68 -1.48
N ASN A 212 27.54 1.82 -1.55
CA ASN A 212 26.11 1.90 -1.24
C ASN A 212 25.27 1.02 -2.16
N GLU A 213 25.57 1.04 -3.47
CA GLU A 213 24.85 0.21 -4.43
C GLU A 213 25.05 -1.28 -4.13
N ARG A 214 26.28 -1.71 -3.81
CA ARG A 214 26.58 -3.10 -3.42
C ARG A 214 25.81 -3.53 -2.17
N LEU A 215 25.79 -2.67 -1.14
CA LEU A 215 25.03 -2.94 0.10
C LEU A 215 23.53 -3.04 -0.19
N ARG A 216 22.98 -2.09 -0.95
CA ARG A 216 21.58 -2.10 -1.38
C ARG A 216 21.21 -3.40 -2.09
N VAL A 217 21.98 -3.78 -3.10
CA VAL A 217 21.80 -5.01 -3.87
C VAL A 217 21.84 -6.24 -2.96
N SER A 218 22.80 -6.33 -2.04
CA SER A 218 22.90 -7.43 -1.08
C SER A 218 21.65 -7.55 -0.20
N VAL A 219 21.19 -6.42 0.33
CA VAL A 219 20.01 -6.33 1.18
C VAL A 219 18.74 -6.74 0.43
N GLU A 220 18.51 -6.17 -0.75
CA GLU A 220 17.32 -6.45 -1.54
C GLU A 220 17.27 -7.91 -1.99
N ASN A 221 18.39 -8.49 -2.41
CA ASN A 221 18.46 -9.90 -2.73
C ASN A 221 18.17 -10.78 -1.51
N THR A 222 18.58 -10.38 -0.30
CA THR A 222 18.23 -11.10 0.93
C THR A 222 16.73 -11.07 1.18
N VAL A 223 16.08 -9.91 0.99
CA VAL A 223 14.61 -9.77 1.12
C VAL A 223 13.88 -10.60 0.06
N ALA A 224 14.28 -10.51 -1.20
CA ALA A 224 13.66 -11.27 -2.29
C ALA A 224 13.83 -12.77 -2.09
N ARG A 225 15.03 -13.23 -1.68
CA ARG A 225 15.28 -14.64 -1.36
C ARG A 225 14.34 -15.13 -0.27
N LEU A 226 14.21 -14.37 0.82
CA LEU A 226 13.33 -14.72 1.92
C LEU A 226 11.87 -14.77 1.45
N ALA A 227 11.38 -13.74 0.77
CA ALA A 227 10.01 -13.67 0.29
C ALA A 227 9.65 -14.80 -0.70
N PHE A 228 10.48 -15.05 -1.71
CA PHE A 228 10.21 -16.10 -2.70
C PHE A 228 10.40 -17.52 -2.16
N ARG A 229 11.19 -17.69 -1.10
CA ARG A 229 11.33 -18.98 -0.41
C ARG A 229 10.09 -19.29 0.42
N GLU A 230 9.64 -18.32 1.22
CA GLU A 230 8.57 -18.53 2.20
C GLU A 230 7.18 -18.42 1.57
N ILE A 231 6.98 -17.54 0.59
CA ILE A 231 5.68 -17.33 -0.07
C ILE A 231 5.69 -18.04 -1.43
N VAL A 232 5.24 -19.28 -1.45
CA VAL A 232 5.37 -20.19 -2.61
C VAL A 232 4.70 -19.65 -3.88
N ALA A 233 3.54 -18.99 -3.77
CA ALA A 233 2.80 -18.45 -4.92
C ALA A 233 3.34 -17.09 -5.42
N LEU A 234 4.33 -16.51 -4.72
CA LEU A 234 4.85 -15.18 -5.03
C LEU A 234 5.57 -15.20 -6.37
N ASN A 235 5.10 -14.34 -7.28
CA ASN A 235 5.69 -14.13 -8.61
C ASN A 235 6.47 -12.82 -8.66
N GLU A 236 6.10 -11.82 -7.85
CA GLU A 236 6.79 -10.54 -7.80
C GLU A 236 6.84 -9.94 -6.39
N ILE A 237 7.96 -9.30 -6.07
CA ILE A 237 8.13 -8.49 -4.87
C ILE A 237 8.68 -7.13 -5.25
N TRP A 238 8.03 -6.08 -4.78
CA TRP A 238 8.42 -4.70 -5.01
C TRP A 238 9.02 -4.12 -3.74
N LEU A 239 10.21 -3.53 -3.86
CA LEU A 239 10.90 -2.84 -2.79
C LEU A 239 10.97 -1.37 -3.18
N GLY A 240 10.19 -0.55 -2.49
CA GLY A 240 9.93 0.81 -2.93
C GLY A 240 8.87 0.89 -4.02
N GLU A 241 8.82 2.05 -4.66
CA GLU A 241 7.87 2.35 -5.74
C GLU A 241 8.35 1.91 -7.13
N LYS A 242 9.65 1.63 -7.29
CA LYS A 242 10.30 1.61 -8.61
C LYS A 242 11.10 0.35 -8.91
N ARG A 243 11.22 -0.57 -7.95
CA ARG A 243 12.09 -1.74 -8.10
C ARG A 243 11.31 -3.01 -7.77
N VAL A 244 11.28 -3.91 -8.73
CA VAL A 244 10.55 -5.18 -8.68
C VAL A 244 11.53 -6.32 -8.93
N ALA A 245 11.49 -7.35 -8.09
CA ALA A 245 12.03 -8.64 -8.42
C ALA A 245 10.90 -9.52 -8.95
N ARG A 246 11.12 -10.15 -10.09
CA ARG A 246 10.20 -11.12 -10.72
C ARG A 246 10.81 -12.50 -10.65
N ARG A 247 10.06 -13.46 -10.11
CA ARG A 247 10.49 -14.85 -10.04
C ARG A 247 10.64 -15.42 -11.46
N MET A 248 11.76 -16.03 -11.75
CA MET A 248 11.95 -16.74 -13.02
C MET A 248 11.33 -18.14 -12.88
N ARG A 249 10.50 -18.56 -13.84
CA ARG A 249 9.95 -19.92 -13.85
C ARG A 249 11.09 -20.92 -14.10
N LYS A 250 11.03 -22.06 -13.38
CA LYS A 250 11.99 -23.17 -13.47
C LYS A 250 11.98 -23.77 -14.88
N ASP A 251 12.83 -23.27 -15.76
CA ASP A 251 13.38 -24.08 -16.83
C ASP A 251 14.70 -24.65 -16.29
N SER A 252 14.69 -25.94 -15.96
CA SER A 252 15.80 -26.76 -15.46
C SER A 252 16.26 -26.51 -14.00
N ASP A 253 16.83 -27.57 -13.44
CA ASP A 253 17.33 -27.91 -12.07
C ASP A 253 18.01 -26.85 -11.18
N ASP A 254 17.99 -25.57 -11.56
CA ASP A 254 18.96 -24.59 -11.11
C ASP A 254 18.33 -23.58 -10.13
N GLY A 255 17.99 -24.06 -8.92
CA GLY A 255 17.70 -23.23 -7.73
C GLY A 255 16.53 -22.22 -7.82
N LEU A 256 16.40 -21.37 -6.81
CA LEU A 256 15.46 -20.24 -6.78
C LEU A 256 16.14 -19.04 -7.45
N LYS A 257 15.52 -18.45 -8.48
CA LYS A 257 16.08 -17.31 -9.22
C LYS A 257 15.03 -16.23 -9.47
N TRP A 258 15.48 -14.98 -9.53
CA TRP A 258 14.64 -13.84 -9.88
C TRP A 258 15.39 -12.81 -10.69
N LEU A 259 14.66 -12.05 -11.50
CA LEU A 259 15.15 -10.92 -12.25
C LEU A 259 14.73 -9.64 -11.56
N TRP A 260 15.68 -8.77 -11.24
CA TRP A 260 15.37 -7.40 -10.86
C TRP A 260 15.12 -6.55 -12.09
N GLU A 261 14.04 -5.77 -12.05
CA GLU A 261 13.72 -4.71 -12.99
C GLU A 261 13.53 -3.41 -12.19
N ARG A 262 14.05 -2.31 -12.73
CA ARG A 262 13.84 -0.97 -12.18
C ARG A 262 13.13 -0.10 -13.20
N GLU A 263 11.96 0.42 -12.86
CA GLU A 263 11.36 1.50 -13.64
C GLU A 263 12.25 2.74 -13.50
N ARG A 264 12.55 3.40 -14.63
CA ARG A 264 13.34 4.63 -14.65
C ARG A 264 12.71 5.63 -13.68
N GLU A 265 13.52 6.24 -12.82
CA GLU A 265 13.03 7.30 -11.94
C GLU A 265 12.46 8.42 -12.81
N GLY A 266 11.13 8.56 -12.83
CA GLY A 266 10.47 9.78 -13.32
C GLY A 266 11.14 10.97 -12.64
N VAL A 267 11.54 11.95 -13.46
CA VAL A 267 12.22 13.16 -13.02
C VAL A 267 11.33 13.84 -12.00
N ASP A 268 11.79 14.00 -10.75
CA ASP A 268 11.19 14.96 -9.83
C ASP A 268 11.31 16.33 -10.50
N THR A 269 10.21 16.81 -11.09
CA THR A 269 10.11 18.11 -11.77
C THR A 269 10.10 19.28 -10.79
N CYS A 270 10.27 19.03 -9.49
CA CYS A 270 10.29 20.06 -8.47
C CYS A 270 11.70 20.22 -7.90
N GLY A 271 12.52 21.02 -8.58
CA GLY A 271 13.80 21.47 -8.05
C GLY A 271 14.66 22.05 -9.16
N MET A 272 14.85 23.37 -9.15
CA MET A 272 15.78 24.06 -10.04
C MET A 272 17.15 23.36 -10.00
N ALA A 273 17.47 22.65 -11.09
CA ALA A 273 18.66 21.83 -11.18
C ALA A 273 19.90 22.72 -11.25
N THR A 274 20.53 22.95 -10.10
CA THR A 274 21.90 23.49 -10.08
C THR A 274 22.84 22.50 -10.80
N GLY A 275 23.85 23.00 -11.50
CA GLY A 275 24.79 22.14 -12.25
C GLY A 275 25.47 21.06 -11.39
N ALA A 276 25.64 21.32 -10.08
CA ALA A 276 26.12 20.34 -9.11
C ALA A 276 25.13 19.19 -8.88
N PHE A 277 23.83 19.47 -8.80
CA PHE A 277 22.79 18.44 -8.64
C PHE A 277 22.74 17.49 -9.85
N LEU A 278 22.85 18.03 -11.07
CA LEU A 278 22.93 17.22 -12.28
C LEU A 278 24.19 16.33 -12.29
N ARG A 279 25.34 16.86 -11.87
CA ARG A 279 26.58 16.07 -11.77
C ARG A 279 26.44 14.92 -10.77
N PHE A 280 25.92 15.18 -9.56
CA PHE A 280 25.69 14.12 -8.57
C PHE A 280 24.67 13.08 -9.03
N LYS A 281 23.66 13.50 -9.79
CA LYS A 281 22.68 12.59 -10.39
C LYS A 281 23.34 11.65 -11.40
N LEU A 282 24.17 12.18 -12.30
CA LEU A 282 24.91 11.37 -13.28
C LEU A 282 25.90 10.42 -12.60
N GLU A 283 26.63 10.88 -11.56
CA GLU A 283 27.52 10.04 -10.75
C GLU A 283 26.76 8.84 -10.14
N LYS A 284 25.55 9.08 -9.60
CA LYS A 284 24.69 8.03 -9.04
C LYS A 284 24.15 7.10 -10.12
N GLU A 285 23.61 7.63 -11.22
CA GLU A 285 23.04 6.81 -12.31
C GLU A 285 24.08 5.90 -12.97
N ALA A 286 25.35 6.34 -13.04
CA ALA A 286 26.44 5.55 -13.61
C ALA A 286 26.77 4.27 -12.84
N VAL A 287 26.45 4.20 -11.54
CA VAL A 287 26.73 3.01 -10.71
C VAL A 287 25.51 2.11 -10.51
N VAL A 288 24.32 2.57 -10.90
CA VAL A 288 23.06 1.87 -10.61
C VAL A 288 22.92 0.62 -11.47
N VAL A 289 22.61 -0.50 -10.81
CA VAL A 289 22.28 -1.77 -11.47
C VAL A 289 20.80 -1.75 -11.90
N THR A 290 20.57 -1.66 -13.22
CA THR A 290 19.23 -1.55 -13.82
C THR A 290 18.51 -2.88 -13.97
N SER A 291 19.26 -3.96 -14.18
CA SER A 291 18.75 -5.33 -14.19
C SER A 291 19.83 -6.30 -13.72
N GLU A 292 19.46 -7.27 -12.88
CA GLU A 292 20.37 -8.32 -12.40
C GLU A 292 19.58 -9.59 -12.07
N VAL A 293 20.25 -10.74 -12.16
CA VAL A 293 19.68 -12.03 -11.76
C VAL A 293 20.13 -12.36 -10.34
N GLY A 294 19.18 -12.43 -9.41
CA GLY A 294 19.40 -12.94 -8.06
C GLY A 294 19.29 -14.46 -7.98
N ARG A 295 20.00 -15.05 -7.02
CA ARG A 295 19.97 -16.48 -6.65
C ARG A 295 19.90 -16.62 -5.13
#